data_AF-A0A2N5TRD0-F1
#
_entry.id   AF-A0A2N5TRD0-F1
#
_cell.length_a   1.000
_cell.length_b   1.000
_cell.length_c   1.000
_cell.angle_alpha   90.00
_cell.angle_beta   90.00
_cell.angle_gamma   90.00
#
_symmetry.space_group_name_H-M   'P 1'
#
loop_
_entity.id
_entity.type
_entity.pdbx_description
1 polymer ?
#
loop_
_entity_poly.entity_id
_entity_poly.type
_entity_poly.pdbx_seq_one_letter_code
_entity_poly.pdbx_strand_id
1 'polypeptide(L)'
;METAKRSGSQAEAKSYLDSVVQTYGKHSDITLSQGRAAGAAGGSAGGAMINSEEFEKFQQSQDDFVSQQLEVLLQYLKRDLRDGYRLHDLKHSDYMRVQDELDSIQKEHGKNYLEVIQPVFDPLKARHFDSAWNCVCQTAFEMFFNIIYGRLETVDRVITGKCLVIMNRANPALLNYMLNHIKASKGERYRLAKEHGQMLVSNCREAIGTAPLYRDGKFIALFRCRGNGITPLNVAFKLPSPRPQRLRSLGKVKSYMRRLIVSVFLESSAM
;
A
#
# COMPACT_ATOMS: atom_id res chain seq x y z
N MET A 1 46.62 13.90 42.47
CA MET A 1 46.76 14.00 43.94
C MET A 1 45.41 13.62 44.50
N GLU A 2 45.36 12.72 45.48
CA GLU A 2 44.16 12.42 46.26
C GLU A 2 44.49 12.84 47.70
N THR A 3 43.55 13.47 48.40
CA THR A 3 43.74 13.82 49.81
C THR A 3 43.65 12.55 50.66
N ALA A 4 44.67 12.25 51.46
CA ALA A 4 44.72 11.04 52.30
C ALA A 4 43.64 10.96 53.40
N LYS A 5 42.95 12.08 53.68
CA LYS A 5 41.84 12.16 54.63
C LYS A 5 40.75 13.05 54.05
N ARG A 6 39.49 12.81 54.46
CA ARG A 6 38.35 13.67 54.11
C ARG A 6 38.63 15.09 54.62
N SER A 7 38.47 16.09 53.74
CA SER A 7 38.57 17.52 54.10
C SER A 7 37.58 17.86 55.22
N GLY A 8 38.04 18.57 56.25
CA GLY A 8 37.24 18.89 57.43
C GLY A 8 36.32 20.09 57.26
N SER A 9 36.58 20.96 56.27
CA SER A 9 35.74 22.13 55.98
C SER A 9 35.66 22.44 54.48
N GLN A 10 34.61 23.16 54.07
CA GLN A 10 34.47 23.63 52.69
C GLN A 10 35.63 24.54 52.26
N ALA A 11 36.19 25.33 53.18
CA ALA A 11 37.33 26.20 52.90
C ALA A 11 38.60 25.40 52.57
N GLU A 12 38.85 24.33 53.32
CA GLU A 12 39.97 23.41 53.06
C GLU A 12 39.79 22.68 51.72
N ALA A 13 38.57 22.26 51.39
CA ALA A 13 38.27 21.64 50.10
C ALA A 13 38.48 22.61 48.91
N LYS A 14 38.08 23.88 49.05
CA LYS A 14 38.33 24.92 48.04
C LYS A 14 39.82 25.17 47.85
N SER A 15 40.57 25.34 48.94
CA SER A 15 42.04 25.51 48.90
C SER A 15 42.74 24.33 48.22
N TYR A 16 42.28 23.10 48.50
CA TYR A 16 42.76 21.92 47.82
C TYR A 16 42.47 21.96 46.31
N LEU A 17 41.24 22.28 45.89
CA LEU A 17 40.89 22.44 44.48
C LEU A 17 41.71 23.54 43.80
N ASP A 18 41.93 24.67 44.47
CA ASP A 18 42.80 25.75 43.97
C ASP A 18 44.22 25.25 43.72
N SER A 19 44.76 24.41 44.61
CA SER A 19 46.08 23.80 44.45
C SER A 19 46.16 22.82 43.28
N VAL A 20 45.09 22.05 43.03
CA VAL A 20 44.99 21.12 41.90
C VAL A 20 44.90 21.89 40.59
N VAL A 21 44.08 22.95 40.54
CA VAL A 21 43.92 23.81 39.36
C VAL A 21 45.22 24.53 39.02
N GLN A 22 45.96 25.03 40.01
CA GLN A 22 47.30 25.60 39.78
C GLN A 22 48.30 24.57 39.25
N THR A 23 48.26 23.34 39.78
CA THR A 23 49.14 22.25 39.32
C THR A 23 48.81 21.83 37.88
N TYR A 24 47.52 21.76 37.54
CA TYR A 24 47.05 21.48 36.19
C TYR A 24 47.43 22.61 35.21
N GLY A 25 47.29 23.88 35.62
CA GLY A 25 47.70 25.03 34.83
C GLY A 25 49.19 25.02 34.49
N LYS A 26 50.05 24.65 35.47
CA LYS A 26 51.49 24.45 35.25
C LYS A 26 51.81 23.29 34.31
N HIS A 27 51.02 22.21 34.33
CA HIS A 27 51.24 21.05 33.46
C HIS A 27 50.71 21.27 32.03
N SER A 28 49.76 22.19 31.86
CA SER A 28 49.10 22.47 30.57
C SER A 28 49.54 23.79 29.93
N ASP A 29 50.55 24.46 30.50
CA ASP A 29 51.04 25.80 30.10
C ASP A 29 49.96 26.89 30.06
N ILE A 30 48.91 26.76 30.88
CA ILE A 30 47.82 27.74 30.99
C ILE A 30 48.12 28.67 32.17
N THR A 31 48.37 29.95 31.87
CA THR A 31 48.58 30.98 32.91
C THR A 31 47.23 31.40 33.51
N LEU A 32 46.97 30.98 34.75
CA LEU A 32 45.81 31.40 35.52
C LEU A 32 46.15 32.69 36.27
N SER A 33 45.55 33.80 35.84
CA SER A 33 45.63 35.07 36.56
C SER A 33 44.82 34.99 37.85
N GLN A 34 45.44 35.14 39.02
CA GLN A 34 44.70 35.35 40.26
C GLN A 34 43.89 36.64 40.13
N GLY A 35 42.57 36.52 40.08
CA GLY A 35 41.67 37.67 40.17
C GLY A 35 41.95 38.42 41.47
N ARG A 36 42.45 39.65 41.36
CA ARG A 36 42.66 40.56 42.49
C ARG A 36 41.34 40.72 43.23
N ALA A 37 41.34 40.59 44.56
CA ALA A 37 40.17 40.94 45.37
C ALA A 37 39.72 42.35 44.98
N ALA A 38 38.49 42.47 44.49
CA ALA A 38 37.92 43.75 44.11
C ALA A 38 37.87 44.63 45.36
N GLY A 39 38.76 45.62 45.42
CA GLY A 39 38.75 46.64 46.45
C GLY A 39 37.43 47.40 46.39
N ALA A 40 36.80 47.56 47.55
CA ALA A 40 35.56 48.31 47.71
C ALA A 40 35.72 49.73 47.14
N ALA A 41 35.03 50.01 46.04
CA ALA A 41 34.80 51.36 45.55
C ALA A 41 33.50 51.86 46.17
N GLY A 42 33.60 52.79 47.12
CA GLY A 42 32.45 53.51 47.66
C GLY A 42 31.91 54.52 46.64
N GLY A 43 30.58 54.69 46.60
CA GLY A 43 29.98 55.81 45.87
C GLY A 43 28.51 55.70 45.45
N SER A 44 27.61 55.94 46.41
CA SER A 44 26.29 56.61 46.24
C SER A 44 25.11 55.93 45.52
N ALA A 45 23.91 56.30 46.02
CA ALA A 45 22.56 56.26 45.42
C ALA A 45 21.67 55.02 45.68
N GLY A 46 20.91 55.12 46.78
CA GLY A 46 19.47 54.83 46.88
C GLY A 46 18.85 53.77 45.98
N GLY A 47 19.03 52.50 46.34
CA GLY A 47 18.29 51.35 45.85
C GLY A 47 18.94 50.13 46.47
N ALA A 48 18.17 49.27 47.15
CA ALA A 48 18.72 48.07 47.77
C ALA A 48 19.35 47.18 46.69
N MET A 49 20.66 47.33 46.45
CA MET A 49 21.44 46.41 45.63
C MET A 49 21.57 45.13 46.42
N ILE A 50 20.59 44.23 46.26
CA ILE A 50 20.68 42.87 46.76
C ILE A 50 21.83 42.21 45.99
N ASN A 51 22.81 41.70 46.73
CA ASN A 51 23.96 40.98 46.19
C ASN A 51 23.42 39.71 45.47
N SER A 52 23.56 39.62 44.14
CA SER A 52 22.88 38.60 43.32
C SER A 52 23.23 37.17 43.75
N GLU A 53 24.47 36.92 44.19
CA GLU A 53 24.86 35.60 44.70
C GLU A 53 24.16 35.24 46.02
N GLU A 54 23.94 36.22 46.90
CA GLU A 54 23.21 35.99 48.15
C GLU A 54 21.71 35.82 47.89
N PHE A 55 21.18 36.47 46.85
CA PHE A 55 19.80 36.27 46.42
C PHE A 55 19.56 34.86 45.85
N GLU A 56 20.45 34.35 44.99
CA GLU A 56 20.36 33.00 44.46
C GLU A 56 20.49 31.93 45.56
N LYS A 57 21.41 32.10 46.51
CA LYS A 57 21.52 31.22 47.68
C LYS A 57 20.25 31.26 48.53
N PHE A 58 19.66 32.44 48.70
CA PHE A 58 18.40 32.59 49.43
C PHE A 58 17.23 31.91 48.71
N GLN A 59 17.18 32.00 47.38
CA GLN A 59 16.18 31.30 46.57
C GLN A 59 16.37 29.78 46.64
N GLN A 60 17.61 29.28 46.51
CA GLN A 60 17.93 27.86 46.71
C GLN A 60 17.52 27.38 48.11
N SER A 61 17.80 28.17 49.16
CA SER A 61 17.37 27.82 50.52
C SER A 61 15.84 27.77 50.66
N GLN A 62 15.10 28.59 49.92
CA GLN A 62 13.64 28.52 49.91
C GLN A 62 13.14 27.28 49.14
N ASP A 63 13.73 26.98 47.98
CA ASP A 63 13.39 25.80 47.18
C ASP A 63 13.71 24.49 47.93
N ASP A 64 14.82 24.45 48.66
CA ASP A 64 15.21 23.35 49.54
C ASP A 64 14.20 23.17 50.67
N PHE A 65 13.77 24.26 51.31
CA PHE A 65 12.77 24.24 52.37
C PHE A 65 11.42 23.71 51.85
N VAL A 66 10.97 24.17 50.69
CA VAL A 66 9.74 23.68 50.04
C VAL A 66 9.85 22.20 49.68
N SER A 67 11.00 21.76 49.16
CA SER A 67 11.26 20.36 48.81
C SER A 67 11.17 19.45 50.04
N GLN A 68 11.78 19.85 51.16
CA GLN A 68 11.70 19.11 52.43
C GLN A 68 10.26 19.03 52.95
N GLN A 69 9.48 20.11 52.88
CA GLN A 69 8.07 20.09 53.26
C GLN A 69 7.26 19.11 52.40
N LEU A 70 7.50 19.10 51.10
CA LEU A 70 6.85 18.19 50.16
C LEU A 70 7.18 16.73 50.49
N GLU A 71 8.44 16.40 50.77
CA GLU A 71 8.88 15.06 51.15
C GLU A 71 8.15 14.54 52.40
N VAL A 72 8.02 15.37 53.44
CA VAL A 72 7.29 15.02 54.67
C VAL A 72 5.81 14.75 54.39
N LEU A 73 5.16 15.61 53.58
CA LEU A 73 3.75 15.43 53.20
C LEU A 73 3.53 14.12 52.42
N LEU A 74 4.44 13.78 51.52
CA LEU A 74 4.37 12.56 50.73
C LEU A 74 4.60 11.31 51.57
N GLN A 75 5.51 11.36 52.54
CA GLN A 75 5.72 10.28 53.50
C GLN A 75 4.47 10.04 54.35
N TYR A 76 3.79 11.11 54.79
CA TYR A 76 2.50 11.01 55.48
C TYR A 76 1.42 10.35 54.59
N LEU A 77 1.35 10.75 53.31
CA LEU A 77 0.41 10.20 52.33
C LEU A 77 0.81 8.80 51.79
N LYS A 78 1.99 8.28 52.18
CA LYS A 78 2.58 7.02 51.70
C LYS A 78 2.67 6.93 50.17
N ARG A 79 3.08 8.02 49.52
CA ARG A 79 3.30 8.08 48.06
C ARG A 79 4.78 8.29 47.76
N ASP A 80 5.31 7.50 46.83
CA ASP A 80 6.68 7.67 46.31
C ASP A 80 6.63 8.54 45.04
N LEU A 81 7.47 9.58 44.98
CA LEU A 81 7.64 10.44 43.80
C LEU A 81 8.33 9.71 42.64
N ARG A 82 9.15 8.71 42.97
CA ARG A 82 10.02 8.01 42.03
C ARG A 82 9.38 6.76 41.42
N ASP A 83 8.19 6.36 41.87
CA ASP A 83 7.53 5.16 41.35
C ASP A 83 7.31 5.21 39.84
N GLY A 84 6.92 6.38 39.31
CA GLY A 84 6.76 6.57 37.86
C GLY A 84 8.08 6.42 37.09
N TYR A 85 9.17 6.99 37.62
CA TYR A 85 10.51 6.85 37.03
C TYR A 85 11.03 5.43 37.12
N ARG A 86 10.82 4.74 38.25
CA ARG A 86 11.22 3.33 38.42
C ARG A 86 10.47 2.41 37.46
N LEU A 87 9.18 2.65 37.26
CA LEU A 87 8.38 1.92 36.26
C LEU A 87 8.85 2.24 34.84
N HIS A 88 9.15 3.51 34.54
CA HIS A 88 9.70 3.91 33.26
C HIS A 88 11.03 3.20 32.97
N ASP A 89 11.97 3.18 33.91
CA ASP A 89 13.29 2.55 33.74
C ASP A 89 13.16 1.05 33.50
N LEU A 90 12.25 0.40 34.23
CA LEU A 90 11.94 -1.02 34.03
C LEU A 90 11.30 -1.29 32.66
N LYS A 91 10.39 -0.42 32.20
CA LYS A 91 9.79 -0.57 30.86
C LYS A 91 10.78 -0.24 29.76
N HIS A 92 11.66 0.72 29.98
CA HIS A 92 12.68 1.10 29.02
C HIS A 92 13.66 -0.05 28.78
N SER A 93 14.09 -0.76 29.84
CA SER A 93 14.93 -1.96 29.68
C SER A 93 14.19 -3.09 28.95
N ASP A 94 12.90 -3.30 29.22
CA ASP A 94 12.05 -4.25 28.48
C ASP A 94 11.96 -3.89 26.99
N TYR A 95 11.74 -2.61 26.66
CA TYR A 95 11.68 -2.13 25.27
C TYR A 95 13.01 -2.33 24.54
N MET A 96 14.14 -2.04 25.19
CA MET A 96 15.47 -2.26 24.61
C MET A 96 15.73 -3.73 24.34
N ARG A 97 15.35 -4.63 25.26
CA ARG A 97 15.46 -6.07 25.04
C ARG A 97 14.65 -6.53 23.81
N VAL A 98 13.39 -6.10 23.69
CA VAL A 98 12.54 -6.45 22.54
C VAL A 98 13.09 -5.85 21.25
N GLN A 99 13.64 -4.63 21.30
CA GLN A 99 14.27 -3.99 20.15
C GLN A 99 15.49 -4.79 19.68
N ASP A 100 16.35 -5.25 20.59
CA ASP A 100 17.51 -6.10 20.26
C ASP A 100 17.08 -7.43 19.63
N GLU A 101 16.01 -8.05 20.13
CA GLU A 101 15.43 -9.27 19.56
C GLU A 101 14.93 -9.02 18.11
N LEU A 102 14.22 -7.91 17.87
CA LEU A 102 13.74 -7.52 16.53
C LEU A 102 14.89 -7.19 15.57
N ASP A 103 15.92 -6.51 16.06
CA ASP A 103 17.10 -6.17 15.27
C ASP A 103 17.90 -7.43 14.91
N SER A 104 17.94 -8.44 15.79
CA SER A 104 18.53 -9.75 15.46
C SER A 104 17.77 -10.42 14.29
N ILE A 105 16.44 -10.42 14.33
CA ILE A 105 15.59 -11.00 13.28
C ILE A 105 15.76 -10.22 11.96
N GLN A 106 15.80 -8.89 12.03
CA GLN A 106 16.02 -8.04 10.87
C GLN A 106 17.40 -8.24 10.24
N LYS A 107 18.43 -8.47 11.05
CA LYS A 107 19.79 -8.75 10.58
C LYS A 107 19.89 -10.10 9.89
N GLU A 108 19.22 -11.13 10.40
CA GLU A 108 19.22 -12.48 9.81
C GLU A 108 18.39 -12.55 8.51
N HIS A 109 17.18 -11.98 8.51
CA HIS A 109 16.25 -12.12 7.39
C HIS A 109 16.32 -10.99 6.36
N GLY A 110 16.86 -9.84 6.75
CA GLY A 110 16.85 -8.62 5.94
C GLY A 110 15.47 -7.96 5.89
N LYS A 111 15.47 -6.62 5.74
CA LYS A 111 14.25 -5.80 5.76
C LYS A 111 13.24 -6.18 4.67
N ASN A 112 13.71 -6.46 3.45
CA ASN A 112 12.85 -6.76 2.31
C ASN A 112 12.01 -8.04 2.53
N TYR A 113 12.57 -9.04 3.21
CA TYR A 113 11.84 -10.28 3.49
C TYR A 113 10.73 -10.02 4.51
N LEU A 114 11.03 -9.31 5.60
CA LEU A 114 10.07 -8.99 6.66
C LEU A 114 8.87 -8.18 6.16
N GLU A 115 9.07 -7.29 5.19
CA GLU A 115 8.00 -6.52 4.56
C GLU A 115 7.06 -7.38 3.70
N VAL A 116 7.59 -8.42 3.04
CA VAL A 116 6.81 -9.26 2.10
C VAL A 116 6.07 -10.40 2.81
N ILE A 117 6.57 -10.91 3.94
CA ILE A 117 5.92 -11.99 4.69
C ILE A 117 4.71 -11.55 5.50
N GLN A 118 4.39 -10.25 5.53
CA GLN A 118 3.23 -9.75 6.25
C GLN A 118 1.95 -10.40 5.71
N PRO A 119 1.03 -10.86 6.59
CA PRO A 119 -0.20 -11.50 6.16
C PRO A 119 -1.11 -10.48 5.45
N VAL A 120 -1.35 -10.68 4.16
CA VAL A 120 -2.24 -9.81 3.35
C VAL A 120 -3.65 -10.36 3.20
N PHE A 121 -3.86 -11.63 3.53
CA PHE A 121 -5.14 -12.31 3.36
C PHE A 121 -6.15 -11.84 4.41
N ASP A 122 -7.31 -11.38 3.93
CA ASP A 122 -8.43 -10.95 4.75
C ASP A 122 -9.72 -11.56 4.15
N PRO A 123 -10.43 -12.44 4.88
CA PRO A 123 -11.68 -13.03 4.40
C PRO A 123 -12.72 -12.00 3.96
N LEU A 124 -12.76 -10.81 4.58
CA LEU A 124 -13.71 -9.75 4.25
C LEU A 124 -13.41 -9.07 2.91
N LYS A 125 -12.18 -9.21 2.40
CA LYS A 125 -11.78 -8.70 1.08
C LYS A 125 -12.02 -9.70 -0.05
N ALA A 126 -12.52 -10.90 0.25
CA ALA A 126 -12.86 -11.90 -0.77
C ALA A 126 -14.03 -11.40 -1.63
N ARG A 127 -13.80 -11.25 -2.94
CA ARG A 127 -14.85 -10.82 -3.89
C ARG A 127 -15.47 -12.05 -4.54
N HIS A 128 -16.78 -12.21 -4.36
CA HIS A 128 -17.58 -13.25 -5.02
C HIS A 128 -18.32 -12.64 -6.21
N PHE A 129 -18.10 -13.19 -7.41
CA PHE A 129 -18.79 -12.77 -8.63
C PHE A 129 -19.69 -13.92 -9.12
N ASP A 130 -20.97 -13.87 -8.75
CA ASP A 130 -21.97 -14.93 -8.97
C ASP A 130 -23.11 -14.51 -9.92
N SER A 131 -23.26 -13.22 -10.19
CA SER A 131 -24.36 -12.62 -10.97
C SER A 131 -24.22 -12.78 -12.49
N ALA A 132 -23.87 -13.99 -12.95
CA ALA A 132 -23.69 -14.31 -14.37
C ALA A 132 -24.96 -14.10 -15.22
N TRP A 133 -26.13 -14.27 -14.62
CA TRP A 133 -27.44 -14.07 -15.27
C TRP A 133 -27.67 -12.61 -15.66
N ASN A 134 -27.17 -11.65 -14.88
CA ASN A 134 -27.30 -10.22 -15.19
C ASN A 134 -26.27 -9.79 -16.23
N CYS A 135 -25.02 -10.24 -16.06
CA CYS A 135 -23.94 -9.95 -17.01
C CYS A 135 -24.28 -10.41 -18.43
N VAL A 136 -24.97 -11.54 -18.59
CA VAL A 136 -25.36 -12.03 -19.93
C VAL A 136 -26.47 -11.17 -20.56
N CYS A 137 -27.45 -10.69 -19.78
CA CYS A 137 -28.45 -9.73 -20.26
C CYS A 137 -27.78 -8.43 -20.73
N GLN A 138 -26.86 -7.88 -19.94
CA GLN A 138 -26.08 -6.70 -20.31
C GLN A 138 -25.28 -6.94 -21.59
N THR A 139 -24.59 -8.08 -21.71
CA THR A 139 -23.80 -8.43 -22.89
C THR A 139 -24.67 -8.54 -24.15
N ALA A 140 -25.85 -9.16 -24.04
CA ALA A 140 -26.80 -9.28 -25.14
C ALA A 140 -27.31 -7.91 -25.60
N PHE A 141 -27.60 -7.02 -24.64
CA PHE A 141 -28.09 -5.66 -24.93
C PHE A 141 -26.99 -4.76 -25.54
N GLU A 142 -25.77 -4.86 -25.03
CA GLU A 142 -24.61 -4.17 -25.60
C GLU A 142 -24.34 -4.64 -27.03
N MET A 143 -24.46 -5.94 -27.30
CA MET A 143 -24.34 -6.48 -28.66
C MET A 143 -25.42 -5.93 -29.59
N PHE A 144 -26.68 -5.90 -29.14
CA PHE A 144 -27.81 -5.36 -29.90
C PHE A 144 -27.58 -3.90 -30.31
N PHE A 145 -27.15 -3.04 -29.39
CA PHE A 145 -26.88 -1.63 -29.73
C PHE A 145 -25.64 -1.42 -30.57
N ASN A 146 -24.59 -2.22 -30.38
CA ASN A 146 -23.40 -2.12 -31.22
C ASN A 146 -23.72 -2.44 -32.69
N ILE A 147 -24.67 -3.35 -32.96
CA ILE A 147 -25.18 -3.64 -34.32
C ILE A 147 -26.00 -2.45 -34.85
N ILE A 148 -26.90 -1.88 -34.04
CA ILE A 148 -27.73 -0.73 -34.46
C ILE A 148 -26.88 0.51 -34.79
N TYR A 149 -25.89 0.82 -33.95
CA TYR A 149 -25.01 1.96 -34.16
C TYR A 149 -23.95 1.71 -35.25
N GLY A 150 -23.86 0.47 -35.77
CA GLY A 150 -22.91 0.11 -36.84
C GLY A 150 -21.46 0.09 -36.36
N ARG A 151 -21.23 -0.12 -35.06
CA ARG A 151 -19.88 -0.32 -34.49
C ARG A 151 -19.35 -1.73 -34.73
N LEU A 152 -20.26 -2.67 -35.00
CA LEU A 152 -19.95 -4.06 -35.31
C LEU A 152 -20.67 -4.43 -36.61
N GLU A 153 -19.90 -4.88 -37.60
CA GLU A 153 -20.41 -5.46 -38.84
C GLU A 153 -20.57 -6.98 -38.68
N THR A 154 -21.40 -7.60 -39.53
CA THR A 154 -21.78 -9.02 -39.49
C THR A 154 -20.62 -10.02 -39.42
N VAL A 155 -19.43 -9.62 -39.90
CA VAL A 155 -18.24 -10.46 -40.03
C VAL A 155 -17.23 -10.25 -38.88
N ASP A 156 -17.61 -9.55 -37.81
CA ASP A 156 -16.69 -9.30 -36.69
C ASP A 156 -16.58 -10.52 -35.74
N ARG A 157 -15.33 -10.97 -35.53
CA ARG A 157 -14.99 -12.05 -34.58
C ARG A 157 -15.37 -11.72 -33.14
N VAL A 158 -15.44 -10.43 -32.80
CA VAL A 158 -15.90 -9.94 -31.50
C VAL A 158 -17.35 -10.38 -31.26
N ILE A 159 -18.20 -10.38 -32.30
CA ILE A 159 -19.58 -10.88 -32.21
C ILE A 159 -19.58 -12.37 -31.91
N THR A 160 -18.78 -13.16 -32.62
CA THR A 160 -18.71 -14.62 -32.38
C THR A 160 -18.32 -14.94 -30.94
N GLY A 161 -17.37 -14.19 -30.37
CA GLY A 161 -16.99 -14.32 -28.96
C GLY A 161 -18.14 -14.00 -28.00
N LYS A 162 -18.86 -12.89 -28.24
CA LYS A 162 -20.03 -12.51 -27.43
C LYS A 162 -21.17 -13.53 -27.55
N CYS A 163 -21.45 -14.05 -28.75
CA CYS A 163 -22.42 -15.12 -28.96
C CYS A 163 -22.08 -16.38 -28.17
N LEU A 164 -20.81 -16.80 -28.13
CA LEU A 164 -20.36 -17.94 -27.32
C LEU A 164 -20.58 -17.71 -25.81
N VAL A 165 -20.28 -16.50 -25.33
CA VAL A 165 -20.51 -16.09 -23.93
C VAL A 165 -21.99 -16.14 -23.58
N ILE A 166 -22.87 -15.72 -24.49
CA ILE A 166 -24.33 -15.74 -24.33
C ILE A 166 -24.86 -17.17 -24.34
N MET A 167 -24.44 -18.01 -25.30
CA MET A 167 -24.87 -19.41 -25.39
C MET A 167 -24.48 -20.22 -24.15
N ASN A 168 -23.27 -20.03 -23.61
CA ASN A 168 -22.81 -20.71 -22.40
C ASN A 168 -23.62 -20.36 -21.13
N ARG A 169 -24.42 -19.30 -21.16
CA ARG A 169 -25.21 -18.80 -20.02
C ARG A 169 -26.69 -18.68 -20.37
N ALA A 170 -27.13 -19.43 -21.39
CA ALA A 170 -28.51 -19.40 -21.86
C ALA A 170 -29.46 -19.86 -20.75
N ASN A 171 -30.43 -19.01 -20.41
CA ASN A 171 -31.52 -19.34 -19.53
C ASN A 171 -32.86 -18.89 -20.16
N PRO A 172 -33.99 -19.52 -19.81
CA PRO A 172 -35.29 -19.18 -20.42
C PRO A 172 -35.67 -17.69 -20.28
N ALA A 173 -35.29 -17.06 -19.17
CA ALA A 173 -35.54 -15.64 -18.92
C ALA A 173 -34.81 -14.71 -19.92
N LEU A 174 -33.56 -15.03 -20.26
CA LEU A 174 -32.74 -14.33 -21.23
C LEU A 174 -33.31 -14.46 -22.64
N LEU A 175 -33.86 -15.62 -22.99
CA LEU A 175 -34.51 -15.81 -24.28
C LEU A 175 -35.73 -14.89 -24.41
N ASN A 176 -36.57 -14.83 -23.39
CA ASN A 176 -37.72 -13.93 -23.34
C ASN A 176 -37.27 -12.45 -23.40
N TYR A 177 -36.20 -12.12 -22.68
CA TYR A 177 -35.58 -10.79 -22.72
C TYR A 177 -35.14 -10.41 -24.15
N MET A 178 -34.35 -11.27 -24.81
CA MET A 178 -33.89 -11.04 -26.18
C MET A 178 -35.06 -10.89 -27.17
N LEU A 179 -36.07 -11.76 -27.09
CA LEU A 179 -37.25 -11.71 -27.96
C LEU A 179 -38.04 -10.39 -27.82
N ASN A 180 -38.17 -9.86 -26.61
CA ASN A 180 -38.85 -8.59 -26.36
C ASN A 180 -38.11 -7.37 -26.95
N HIS A 181 -36.78 -7.45 -27.07
CA HIS A 181 -35.96 -6.35 -27.59
C HIS A 181 -35.78 -6.38 -29.12
N ILE A 182 -36.04 -7.51 -29.77
CA ILE A 182 -35.97 -7.65 -31.23
C ILE A 182 -37.20 -6.96 -31.89
N LYS A 183 -37.03 -5.72 -32.37
CA LYS A 183 -38.07 -4.97 -33.10
C LYS A 183 -37.68 -4.75 -34.56
N ALA A 184 -38.52 -5.19 -35.49
CA ALA A 184 -38.28 -5.09 -36.94
C ALA A 184 -38.55 -3.69 -37.54
N SER A 185 -39.35 -2.86 -36.89
CA SER A 185 -39.99 -1.71 -37.55
C SER A 185 -39.14 -0.43 -37.66
N LYS A 186 -37.87 -0.45 -37.26
CA LYS A 186 -37.06 0.77 -37.07
C LYS A 186 -35.90 0.97 -38.06
N GLY A 187 -35.89 0.27 -39.19
CA GLY A 187 -34.95 0.48 -40.30
C GLY A 187 -34.03 -0.71 -40.63
N GLU A 188 -33.14 -0.53 -41.60
CA GLU A 188 -32.31 -1.62 -42.17
C GLU A 188 -31.40 -2.29 -41.14
N ARG A 189 -30.74 -1.50 -40.27
CA ARG A 189 -29.89 -2.06 -39.20
C ARG A 189 -30.68 -2.81 -38.13
N TYR A 190 -31.95 -2.47 -37.92
CA TYR A 190 -32.83 -3.22 -37.03
C TYR A 190 -33.29 -4.54 -37.65
N ARG A 191 -33.44 -4.59 -38.99
CA ARG A 191 -33.68 -5.83 -39.73
C ARG A 191 -32.51 -6.79 -39.55
N LEU A 192 -31.28 -6.29 -39.72
CA LEU A 192 -30.06 -7.06 -39.50
C LEU A 192 -29.91 -7.56 -38.05
N ALA A 193 -30.15 -6.69 -37.07
CA ALA A 193 -30.14 -7.08 -35.65
C ALA A 193 -31.20 -8.14 -35.32
N LYS A 194 -32.35 -8.10 -35.99
CA LYS A 194 -33.42 -9.10 -35.82
C LYS A 194 -33.00 -10.46 -36.37
N GLU A 195 -32.43 -10.51 -37.56
CA GLU A 195 -31.95 -11.75 -38.18
C GLU A 195 -30.88 -12.43 -37.31
N HIS A 196 -29.85 -11.68 -36.91
CA HIS A 196 -28.82 -12.20 -36.01
C HIS A 196 -29.37 -12.58 -34.63
N GLY A 197 -30.29 -11.79 -34.09
CA GLY A 197 -30.95 -12.07 -32.82
C GLY A 197 -31.78 -13.36 -32.86
N GLN A 198 -32.53 -13.59 -33.93
CA GLN A 198 -33.31 -14.82 -34.12
C GLN A 198 -32.42 -16.06 -34.25
N MET A 199 -31.33 -15.95 -35.03
CA MET A 199 -30.33 -17.01 -35.13
C MET A 199 -29.71 -17.33 -33.78
N LEU A 200 -29.30 -16.31 -33.00
CA LEU A 200 -28.74 -16.51 -31.68
C LEU A 200 -29.75 -17.12 -30.70
N VAL A 201 -31.00 -16.71 -30.72
CA VAL A 201 -32.07 -17.28 -29.88
C VAL A 201 -32.28 -18.76 -30.19
N SER A 202 -32.28 -19.16 -31.47
CA SER A 202 -32.38 -20.57 -31.88
C SER A 202 -31.24 -21.40 -31.28
N ASN A 203 -30.01 -20.90 -31.39
CA ASN A 203 -28.82 -21.58 -30.86
C ASN A 203 -28.83 -21.65 -29.33
N CYS A 204 -29.31 -20.60 -28.66
CA CYS A 204 -29.47 -20.60 -27.20
C CYS A 204 -30.52 -21.61 -26.75
N ARG A 205 -31.61 -21.83 -27.49
CA ARG A 205 -32.60 -22.87 -27.16
C ARG A 205 -31.98 -24.26 -27.16
N GLU A 206 -31.14 -24.54 -28.15
CA GLU A 206 -30.42 -25.80 -28.28
C GLU A 206 -29.33 -25.98 -27.20
N ALA A 207 -28.73 -24.87 -26.74
CA ALA A 207 -27.70 -24.90 -25.71
C ALA A 207 -28.23 -25.07 -24.28
N ILE A 208 -29.52 -24.77 -24.02
CA ILE A 208 -30.12 -24.94 -22.70
C ILE A 208 -30.03 -26.40 -22.27
N GLY A 209 -29.50 -26.64 -21.07
CA GLY A 209 -29.28 -27.98 -20.51
C GLY A 209 -27.92 -28.60 -20.86
N THR A 210 -27.12 -27.95 -21.71
CA THR A 210 -25.72 -28.36 -21.99
C THR A 210 -24.75 -27.61 -21.08
N ALA A 211 -23.70 -28.28 -20.61
CA ALA A 211 -22.64 -27.64 -19.82
C ALA A 211 -21.89 -26.57 -20.65
N PRO A 212 -21.48 -25.44 -20.05
CA PRO A 212 -20.78 -24.37 -20.76
C PRO A 212 -19.41 -24.83 -21.29
N LEU A 213 -19.03 -24.36 -22.47
CA LEU A 213 -17.80 -24.76 -23.15
C LEU A 213 -16.84 -23.57 -23.33
N TYR A 214 -15.58 -23.76 -22.95
CA TYR A 214 -14.53 -22.82 -23.32
C TYR A 214 -14.15 -22.99 -24.79
N ARG A 215 -14.26 -21.91 -25.56
CA ARG A 215 -13.84 -21.84 -26.97
C ARG A 215 -13.17 -20.51 -27.22
N ASP A 216 -11.93 -20.57 -27.71
CA ASP A 216 -11.23 -19.38 -28.16
C ASP A 216 -11.38 -19.21 -29.68
N GLY A 217 -12.03 -18.11 -30.08
CA GLY A 217 -12.01 -17.65 -31.46
C GLY A 217 -10.65 -17.04 -31.88
N LYS A 218 -9.73 -16.87 -30.90
CA LYS A 218 -8.28 -16.59 -31.02
C LYS A 218 -7.62 -17.02 -32.33
N PHE A 219 -7.37 -16.15 -33.31
CA PHE A 219 -6.26 -16.38 -34.23
C PHE A 219 -4.94 -16.36 -33.47
N ILE A 220 -4.10 -17.35 -33.77
CA ILE A 220 -2.76 -17.43 -33.22
C ILE A 220 -1.96 -16.26 -33.80
N ALA A 221 -1.48 -15.39 -32.93
CA ALA A 221 -0.57 -14.31 -33.28
C ALA A 221 0.86 -14.73 -32.98
N LEU A 222 1.78 -14.43 -33.89
CA LEU A 222 3.20 -14.74 -33.76
C LEU A 222 3.96 -13.48 -33.37
N PHE A 223 5.00 -13.64 -32.56
CA PHE A 223 5.94 -12.56 -32.26
C PHE A 223 6.85 -12.39 -33.47
N ARG A 224 6.90 -11.17 -34.00
CA ARG A 224 7.84 -10.79 -35.05
C ARG A 224 8.77 -9.72 -34.52
N CYS A 225 10.07 -10.02 -34.49
CA CYS A 225 11.11 -9.02 -34.27
C CYS A 225 11.44 -8.37 -35.63
N ARG A 226 11.38 -7.05 -35.70
CA ARG A 226 11.82 -6.28 -36.87
C ARG A 226 12.87 -5.28 -36.42
N GLY A 227 14.09 -5.38 -36.94
CA GLY A 227 15.14 -4.40 -36.73
C GLY A 227 14.94 -3.21 -37.67
N ASN A 228 14.95 -1.99 -37.14
CA ASN A 228 14.76 -0.76 -37.93
C ASN A 228 16.09 -0.14 -38.40
N GLY A 229 17.22 -0.86 -38.33
CA GLY A 229 18.52 -0.44 -38.88
C GLY A 229 19.20 0.78 -38.23
N ILE A 230 18.51 1.54 -37.38
CA ILE A 230 18.98 2.83 -36.85
C ILE A 230 19.39 2.74 -35.36
N THR A 231 18.97 1.70 -34.62
CA THR A 231 19.40 1.43 -33.23
C THR A 231 19.35 -0.08 -32.91
N PRO A 232 20.17 -0.59 -31.96
CA PRO A 232 20.17 -2.00 -31.54
C PRO A 232 18.97 -2.38 -30.64
N LEU A 233 17.94 -1.53 -30.56
CA LEU A 233 16.74 -1.83 -29.77
C LEU A 233 15.70 -2.51 -30.65
N ASN A 234 15.66 -3.84 -30.59
CA ASN A 234 14.65 -4.64 -31.26
C ASN A 234 13.26 -4.35 -30.66
N VAL A 235 12.34 -3.80 -31.45
CA VAL A 235 10.93 -3.67 -31.04
C VAL A 235 10.16 -4.89 -31.56
N ALA A 236 9.64 -5.71 -30.65
CA ALA A 236 8.82 -6.86 -30.99
C ALA A 236 7.34 -6.44 -31.09
N PHE A 237 6.71 -6.72 -32.22
CA PHE A 237 5.28 -6.47 -32.43
C PHE A 237 4.52 -7.80 -32.51
N LYS A 238 3.31 -7.83 -31.93
CA LYS A 238 2.39 -8.96 -32.07
C LYS A 238 1.63 -8.82 -33.39
N LEU A 239 1.94 -9.66 -34.37
CA LEU A 239 1.32 -9.63 -35.69
C LEU A 239 0.42 -10.86 -35.91
N PRO A 240 -0.68 -10.72 -36.68
CA PRO A 240 -1.48 -11.85 -37.13
C PRO A 240 -0.60 -12.85 -37.90
N SER A 241 -0.81 -14.14 -37.70
CA SER A 241 -0.08 -15.17 -38.46
C SER A 241 -0.42 -15.09 -39.96
N PRO A 242 0.58 -15.22 -40.87
CA PRO A 242 0.34 -15.14 -42.32
C PRO A 242 -0.56 -16.27 -42.85
N ARG A 243 -0.60 -17.40 -42.14
CA ARG A 243 -1.53 -18.50 -42.36
C ARG A 243 -2.42 -18.61 -41.11
N PRO A 244 -3.62 -18.02 -41.10
CA PRO A 244 -4.47 -18.01 -39.92
C PRO A 244 -4.97 -19.43 -39.62
N GLN A 245 -4.27 -20.12 -38.71
CA GLN A 245 -4.72 -21.42 -38.21
C GLN A 245 -5.72 -21.19 -37.07
N ARG A 246 -6.93 -21.73 -37.23
CA ARG A 246 -7.89 -21.85 -36.13
C ARG A 246 -7.50 -23.02 -35.24
N LEU A 247 -7.66 -22.88 -33.93
CA LEU A 247 -7.56 -24.00 -32.99
C LEU A 247 -8.63 -25.05 -33.36
N ARG A 248 -8.21 -26.15 -34.01
CA ARG A 248 -9.12 -27.24 -34.41
C ARG A 248 -9.56 -28.02 -33.17
N SER A 249 -10.86 -28.11 -32.93
CA SER A 249 -11.42 -28.96 -31.89
C SER A 249 -11.60 -30.40 -32.37
N LEU A 250 -11.23 -31.35 -31.52
CA LEU A 250 -11.39 -32.79 -31.76
C LEU A 250 -12.88 -33.19 -31.81
N GLY A 251 -13.26 -33.88 -32.88
CA GLY A 251 -14.37 -34.85 -32.93
C GLY A 251 -15.80 -34.31 -32.98
N LYS A 252 -16.38 -33.90 -31.85
CA LYS A 252 -17.84 -33.96 -31.67
C LYS A 252 -18.61 -32.65 -31.91
N VAL A 253 -17.92 -31.50 -31.92
CA VAL A 253 -18.55 -30.15 -32.10
C VAL A 253 -18.55 -29.68 -33.57
N LYS A 254 -17.95 -30.46 -34.48
CA LYS A 254 -17.94 -30.17 -35.92
C LYS A 254 -19.34 -30.08 -36.53
N SER A 255 -20.35 -30.75 -35.97
CA SER A 255 -21.71 -30.77 -36.52
C SER A 255 -22.51 -29.49 -36.17
N TYR A 256 -22.43 -29.06 -34.89
CA TYR A 256 -23.17 -27.90 -34.37
C TYR A 256 -22.65 -26.56 -34.91
N MET A 257 -21.33 -26.36 -34.89
CA MET A 257 -20.72 -25.13 -35.40
C MET A 257 -20.61 -25.09 -36.93
N ARG A 258 -20.69 -26.24 -37.63
CA ARG A 258 -20.85 -26.22 -39.10
C ARG A 258 -22.18 -25.59 -39.48
N ARG A 259 -23.30 -25.86 -38.79
CA ARG A 259 -24.58 -25.20 -39.11
C ARG A 259 -24.53 -23.69 -38.87
N LEU A 260 -23.99 -23.23 -37.73
CA LEU A 260 -23.81 -21.79 -37.44
C LEU A 260 -22.92 -21.09 -38.48
N ILE A 261 -21.76 -21.66 -38.76
CA ILE A 261 -20.75 -21.02 -39.61
C ILE A 261 -21.15 -21.12 -41.07
N VAL A 262 -21.76 -22.23 -41.52
CA VAL A 262 -22.21 -22.41 -42.91
C VAL A 262 -23.39 -21.50 -43.24
N SER A 263 -24.34 -21.27 -42.32
CA SER A 263 -25.39 -20.25 -42.54
C SER A 263 -24.81 -18.84 -42.62
N VAL A 264 -23.88 -18.48 -41.74
CA VAL A 264 -23.28 -17.13 -41.74
C VAL A 264 -22.29 -16.91 -42.91
N PHE A 265 -21.64 -17.94 -43.43
CA PHE A 265 -20.71 -17.82 -44.57
C PHE A 265 -21.37 -17.99 -45.95
N LEU A 266 -22.47 -18.75 -46.09
CA LEU A 266 -23.11 -18.94 -47.39
C LEU A 266 -23.87 -17.70 -47.87
N GLU A 267 -24.46 -16.91 -46.97
CA GLU A 267 -25.10 -15.64 -47.35
C GLU A 267 -24.09 -14.56 -47.75
N SER A 268 -22.86 -14.62 -47.24
CA SER A 268 -21.78 -13.70 -47.64
C SER A 268 -21.10 -14.08 -48.96
N SER A 269 -21.39 -15.24 -49.55
CA SER A 269 -20.87 -15.66 -50.86
C SER A 269 -21.89 -15.47 -51.99
N ALA A 270 -23.11 -15.03 -51.68
CA ALA A 270 -24.21 -14.79 -52.61
C ALA A 270 -24.53 -13.29 -52.82
N MET A 271 -23.72 -12.38 -52.26
CA MET A 271 -23.70 -10.94 -52.53
C MET A 271 -22.38 -10.54 -53.18
#